data_AF-A0A6J7K0L4-F1
#
_entry.id   AF-A0A6J7K0L4-F1
#
_cell.length_a   1.000
_cell.length_b   1.000
_cell.length_c   1.000
_cell.angle_alpha   90.00
_cell.angle_beta   90.00
_cell.angle_gamma   90.00
#
_symmetry.space_group_name_H-M   'P 1'
#
loop_
_entity.id
_entity.type
_entity.pdbx_description
1 polymer ?
#
loop_
_entity_poly.entity_id
_entity_poly.type
_entity_poly.pdbx_seq_one_letter_code
_entity_poly.pdbx_strand_id
1 'polypeptide(L)'
;MESALVLIPTILLFLSVLQIAASVLGRGIAVNELQGEVSRSSLLGSSFSESSNQLSGLKVDRLPLPGGGEIIVGSKKVSVVKLTPLLILQDQFLAKGIAIDENN
;
A
#
# COMPACT_ATOMS: atom_id res chain seq x y z
N MET A 1 -20.41 -19.67 34.67
CA MET A 1 -19.15 -18.96 34.26
C MET A 1 -18.56 -19.60 33.00
N GLU A 2 -18.96 -20.82 32.63
CA GLU A 2 -18.42 -21.54 31.47
C GLU A 2 -18.61 -20.80 30.14
N SER A 3 -19.72 -20.07 29.95
CA SER A 3 -19.92 -19.32 28.70
C SER A 3 -18.84 -18.27 28.45
N ALA A 4 -18.37 -17.55 29.47
CA ALA A 4 -17.29 -16.57 29.30
C ALA A 4 -15.94 -17.24 28.98
N LEU A 5 -15.72 -18.45 29.54
CA LEU A 5 -14.51 -19.24 29.33
C LEU A 5 -14.36 -19.70 27.86
N VAL A 6 -15.48 -19.91 27.16
CA VAL A 6 -15.49 -20.29 25.73
C VAL A 6 -15.66 -19.09 24.81
N LEU A 7 -16.42 -18.07 25.25
CA LEU A 7 -16.72 -16.88 24.46
C LEU A 7 -15.49 -15.99 24.25
N ILE A 8 -14.65 -15.82 25.26
CA ILE A 8 -13.46 -14.95 25.15
C ILE A 8 -12.46 -15.51 24.12
N PRO A 9 -12.05 -16.80 24.18
CA PRO A 9 -11.14 -17.37 23.18
C PRO A 9 -11.73 -17.38 21.77
N THR A 10 -13.04 -17.60 21.62
CA THR A 10 -13.69 -17.61 20.30
C THR A 10 -13.72 -16.22 19.67
N ILE A 11 -14.00 -15.16 20.45
CA ILE A 11 -13.92 -13.77 19.96
C ILE A 11 -12.47 -13.42 19.58
N LEU A 12 -11.49 -13.80 20.39
CA LEU A 12 -10.07 -13.55 20.09
C LEU A 12 -9.62 -14.25 18.82
N LEU A 13 -10.04 -15.50 18.61
CA LEU A 13 -9.78 -16.26 17.39
C LEU A 13 -10.43 -15.57 16.19
N PHE A 14 -11.69 -15.16 16.31
CA PHE A 14 -12.42 -14.45 15.26
C PHE A 14 -11.73 -13.13 14.86
N LEU A 15 -11.38 -12.29 15.84
CA LEU A 15 -10.68 -11.02 15.58
C LEU A 15 -9.31 -11.23 14.94
N SER A 16 -8.63 -12.33 15.27
CA SER A 16 -7.33 -12.66 14.68
C SER A 16 -7.45 -13.08 13.22
N VAL A 17 -8.44 -13.92 12.89
CA VAL A 17 -8.73 -14.28 11.49
C VAL A 17 -9.14 -13.04 10.69
N LEU A 18 -9.98 -12.18 11.26
CA LEU A 18 -10.41 -10.95 10.61
C LEU A 18 -9.22 -10.00 10.36
N GLN A 19 -8.28 -9.87 11.29
CA GLN A 19 -7.08 -9.06 11.11
C GLN A 19 -6.22 -9.56 9.95
N ILE A 20 -6.05 -10.88 9.82
CA ILE A 20 -5.27 -11.47 8.73
C ILE A 20 -5.96 -11.19 7.39
N ALA A 21 -7.27 -11.41 7.30
CA ALA A 21 -8.03 -11.12 6.09
C ALA A 21 -7.97 -9.64 5.69
N ALA A 22 -8.13 -8.74 6.67
CA ALA A 22 -8.03 -7.30 6.47
C ALA A 22 -6.62 -6.87 6.01
N SER A 23 -5.56 -7.49 6.54
CA SER A 23 -4.18 -7.23 6.11
C SER A 23 -3.94 -7.64 4.65
N VAL A 24 -4.34 -8.85 4.26
CA VAL A 24 -4.18 -9.33 2.88
C VAL A 24 -4.93 -8.45 1.89
N LEU A 25 -6.18 -8.12 2.21
CA LEU A 25 -7.00 -7.24 1.37
C LEU A 25 -6.43 -5.82 1.31
N GLY A 26 -6.00 -5.26 2.45
CA GLY A 26 -5.38 -3.94 2.52
C GLY A 26 -4.09 -3.84 1.70
N ARG A 27 -3.27 -4.90 1.69
CA ARG A 27 -2.06 -5.00 0.84
C ARG A 27 -2.42 -4.96 -0.64
N GLY A 28 -3.43 -5.73 -1.06
CA GLY A 28 -3.89 -5.74 -2.45
C GLY A 28 -4.38 -4.38 -2.92
N ILE A 29 -5.24 -3.72 -2.12
CA ILE A 29 -5.77 -2.38 -2.44
C ILE A 29 -4.64 -1.36 -2.55
N ALA A 30 -3.74 -1.33 -1.57
CA ALA A 30 -2.70 -0.32 -1.52
C ALA A 30 -1.68 -0.43 -2.66
N VAL A 31 -1.34 -1.66 -3.07
CA VAL A 31 -0.48 -1.89 -4.25
C VAL A 31 -1.20 -1.46 -5.52
N ASN A 32 -2.48 -1.79 -5.66
CA ASN A 32 -3.27 -1.43 -6.84
C ASN A 32 -3.44 0.08 -6.98
N GLU A 33 -3.76 0.78 -5.89
CA GLU A 33 -3.86 2.25 -5.84
C GLU A 33 -2.53 2.90 -6.25
N LEU A 34 -1.42 2.45 -5.64
CA LEU A 34 -0.09 2.96 -5.96
C LEU A 34 0.29 2.73 -7.43
N GLN A 35 0.02 1.53 -7.95
CA GLN A 35 0.30 1.21 -9.34
C GLN A 35 -0.53 2.08 -10.30
N GLY A 36 -1.80 2.34 -9.95
CA GLY A 36 -2.66 3.26 -10.70
C GLY A 36 -2.10 4.69 -10.73
N GLU A 37 -1.62 5.19 -9.61
CA GLU A 37 -1.03 6.53 -9.52
C GLU A 37 0.30 6.66 -10.28
N VAL A 38 1.17 5.66 -10.17
CA VAL A 38 2.45 5.61 -10.90
C VAL A 38 2.21 5.49 -12.40
N SER A 39 1.24 4.67 -12.82
CA SER A 39 0.83 4.55 -14.22
C SER A 39 0.28 5.88 -14.76
N ARG A 40 -0.59 6.54 -14.00
CA ARG A 40 -1.13 7.85 -14.36
C ARG A 40 -0.04 8.92 -14.49
N SER A 41 0.94 8.92 -13.59
CA SER A 41 2.09 9.83 -13.63
C SER A 41 2.96 9.63 -14.88
N SER A 42 3.02 8.39 -15.38
CA SER A 42 3.71 8.04 -16.63
C SER A 42 2.96 8.51 -17.87
N LEU A 43 1.62 8.45 -17.86
CA LEU A 43 0.80 8.84 -19.02
C LEU A 43 0.63 10.35 -19.16
N LEU A 44 0.57 11.08 -18.04
CA LEU A 44 0.32 12.53 -18.01
C LEU A 44 1.61 13.37 -18.03
N GLY A 45 2.78 12.73 -17.96
CA GLY A 45 4.07 13.41 -17.90
C GLY A 45 4.36 14.10 -16.56
N SER A 46 5.59 14.59 -16.41
CA SER A 46 6.13 15.20 -15.17
C SER A 46 5.37 16.44 -14.67
N SER A 47 4.60 17.11 -15.54
CA SER A 47 3.86 18.33 -15.23
C SER A 47 2.75 18.16 -14.19
N PHE A 48 2.25 16.94 -13.97
CA PHE A 48 1.17 16.65 -13.01
C PHE A 48 1.69 16.16 -11.64
N SER A 49 2.97 15.77 -11.56
CA SER A 49 3.54 15.13 -10.38
C SER A 49 3.86 16.08 -9.22
N GLU A 50 3.99 17.39 -9.49
CA GLU A 50 4.28 18.37 -8.42
C GLU A 50 3.06 18.67 -7.53
N SER A 51 1.85 18.45 -8.05
CA SER A 51 0.60 18.73 -7.32
C SER A 51 0.18 17.58 -6.39
N SER A 52 0.62 16.34 -6.63
CA SER A 52 0.26 15.16 -5.83
C SER A 52 1.24 14.87 -4.67
N ASN A 53 2.45 15.45 -4.69
CA ASN A 53 3.46 15.29 -3.64
C ASN A 53 3.04 15.86 -2.26
N GLN A 54 1.96 16.64 -2.19
CA GLN A 54 1.45 17.17 -0.93
C GLN A 54 0.55 16.19 -0.16
N LEU A 55 0.13 15.06 -0.76
CA LEU A 55 -0.61 14.02 -0.07
C LEU A 55 0.20 12.71 0.01
N SER A 56 0.63 12.37 1.23
CA SER A 56 0.83 10.97 1.65
C SER A 56 2.10 10.24 1.16
N GLY A 57 3.28 10.66 1.64
CA GLY A 57 4.45 9.77 1.83
C GLY A 57 4.89 8.93 0.63
N LEU A 58 4.54 9.37 -0.58
CA LEU A 58 4.84 8.73 -1.85
C LEU A 58 6.20 9.23 -2.30
N LYS A 59 7.19 8.34 -2.37
CA LYS A 59 8.50 8.63 -2.93
C LYS A 59 8.53 8.13 -4.36
N VAL A 60 8.65 9.06 -5.31
CA VAL A 60 8.77 8.78 -6.74
C VAL A 60 10.23 8.96 -7.16
N ASP A 61 10.85 7.89 -7.62
CA ASP A 61 12.20 7.89 -8.20
C ASP A 61 12.08 7.73 -9.73
N ARG A 62 12.76 8.58 -10.50
CA ARG A 62 12.81 8.52 -11.97
C ARG A 62 14.19 8.07 -12.42
N LEU A 63 14.25 7.08 -13.30
CA LEU A 63 15.50 6.55 -13.84
C LEU A 63 15.48 6.65 -15.36
N PRO A 64 16.34 7.46 -15.99
CA PRO A 64 16.40 7.57 -17.45
C PRO A 64 16.83 6.24 -18.09
N LEU A 65 16.19 5.90 -19.20
CA LEU A 65 16.51 4.72 -20.02
C LEU A 65 17.40 5.10 -21.21
N PRO A 66 18.35 4.25 -21.60
CA PRO A 66 19.08 4.41 -22.85
C PRO A 66 18.13 4.16 -24.03
N GLY A 67 17.60 5.23 -24.62
CA GLY A 67 16.59 5.16 -25.68
C GLY A 67 15.57 6.30 -25.70
N GLY A 68 15.61 7.21 -24.72
CA GLY A 68 14.77 8.42 -24.69
C GLY A 68 13.67 8.42 -23.63
N GLY A 69 13.30 7.25 -23.09
CA GLY A 69 12.30 7.13 -22.02
C GLY A 69 12.85 7.22 -20.59
N GLU A 70 11.95 7.13 -19.61
CA GLU A 70 12.23 7.10 -18.17
C GLU A 70 11.45 5.96 -17.48
N ILE A 71 12.05 5.27 -16.51
CA ILE A 71 11.33 4.40 -15.58
C ILE A 71 10.91 5.25 -14.37
N ILE A 72 9.64 5.17 -14.02
CA ILE A 72 9.08 5.80 -12.82
C ILE A 72 8.83 4.72 -11.78
N VAL A 73 9.48 4.84 -10.63
CA VAL A 73 9.30 3.95 -9.48
C VAL A 73 8.65 4.71 -8.34
N GLY A 74 7.38 4.43 -8.07
CA GLY A 74 6.68 4.94 -6.89
C GLY A 74 6.82 3.99 -5.72
N SER A 75 7.07 4.52 -4.53
CA SER A 75 7.11 3.75 -3.29
C SER A 75 6.32 4.45 -2.19
N LYS A 76 5.51 3.69 -1.46
CA LYS A 76 4.67 4.22 -0.39
C LYS A 76 4.72 3.28 0.80
N LYS A 77 4.97 3.83 1.99
CA LYS A 77 4.85 3.08 3.24
C LYS A 77 3.38 3.05 3.65
N VAL A 78 2.83 1.86 3.81
CA VAL A 78 1.42 1.64 4.13
C VAL A 78 1.34 0.93 5.48
N SER A 79 0.36 1.33 6.28
CA SER A 79 0.11 0.77 7.62
C SER A 79 -1.33 0.31 7.71
N VAL A 80 -1.55 -0.97 8.01
CA VAL A 80 -2.89 -1.56 8.17
C VAL A 80 -3.39 -1.28 9.60
N VAL A 81 -4.66 -0.94 9.77
CA VAL A 81 -5.24 -0.73 11.11
C VAL A 81 -5.27 -2.05 11.89
N LYS A 82 -5.03 -1.97 13.21
CA LYS A 82 -5.07 -3.12 14.13
C LYS A 82 -6.50 -3.34 14.65
N LEU A 83 -7.02 -4.55 14.47
CA LEU A 83 -8.36 -4.99 14.88
C LEU A 83 -8.32 -5.98 16.06
N THR A 84 -7.28 -6.83 16.15
CA THR A 84 -7.11 -7.78 17.27
C THR A 84 -6.13 -7.24 18.31
N PRO A 85 -6.44 -7.32 19.62
CA PRO A 85 -5.51 -6.90 20.67
C PRO A 85 -4.25 -7.80 20.73
N LEU A 86 -4.31 -9.03 20.20
CA LEU A 86 -3.24 -10.03 20.28
C LEU A 86 -1.97 -9.67 19.49
N LEU A 87 -2.10 -8.87 18.43
CA LEU A 87 -0.95 -8.45 17.63
C LEU A 87 -0.35 -7.18 18.22
N ILE A 88 0.81 -7.27 18.86
CA ILE A 88 1.46 -6.13 19.53
C ILE A 88 1.86 -5.04 18.53
N LEU A 89 2.25 -5.44 17.31
CA LEU A 89 2.73 -4.54 16.26
C LEU A 89 1.68 -4.31 15.18
N GLN A 90 1.63 -3.08 14.68
CA GLN A 90 0.83 -2.73 13.52
C GLN A 90 1.50 -3.26 12.25
N ASP A 91 0.72 -3.86 11.35
CA ASP A 91 1.27 -4.38 10.09
C ASP A 91 1.64 -3.22 9.16
N GLN A 92 2.94 -3.06 8.92
CA GLN A 92 3.50 -2.02 8.05
C GLN A 92 4.24 -2.68 6.89
N PHE A 93 4.04 -2.18 5.69
CA PHE A 93 4.71 -2.67 4.51
C PHE A 93 5.06 -1.55 3.54
N LEU A 94 6.05 -1.82 2.70
CA LEU A 94 6.44 -0.95 1.60
C LEU A 94 5.75 -1.44 0.34
N ALA A 95 4.84 -0.65 -0.20
CA ALA A 95 4.29 -0.87 -1.54
C ALA A 95 5.21 -0.20 -2.57
N LYS A 96 5.38 -0.85 -3.73
CA LYS A 96 6.10 -0.30 -4.87
C LYS A 96 5.26 -0.45 -6.14
N GLY A 97 5.22 0.59 -6.95
CA GLY A 97 4.64 0.59 -8.29
C GLY A 97 5.69 1.05 -9.30
N ILE A 98 5.61 0.54 -10.52
CA ILE A 98 6.57 0.85 -11.59
C ILE A 98 5.80 1.18 -12.86
N ALA A 99 6.22 2.23 -13.57
CA ALA A 99 5.75 2.55 -14.90
C ALA A 99 6.92 2.97 -15.80
N ILE A 100 6.70 2.95 -17.11
CA ILE A 100 7.67 3.36 -18.12
C ILE A 100 7.04 4.51 -18.90
N ASP A 101 7.72 5.64 -18.90
CA ASP A 101 7.39 6.82 -19.67
C ASP A 101 8.26 6.84 -20.92
N GLU A 102 7.64 6.69 -22.10
CA GLU A 102 8.32 6.74 -23.39
C GLU A 102 8.09 8.07 -24.11
N ASN A 103 7.41 9.03 -23.47
CA ASN A 103 6.85 10.21 -24.13
C ASN A 103 7.76 11.45 -24.02
N ASN A 104 9.04 11.29 -24.38
CA ASN A 104 10.04 12.35 -24.37
C ASN A 104 10.42 12.80 -25.78
#